data_AF-A0A7W0WC38-F1
#
_entry.id   AF-A0A7W0WC38-F1
#
_cell.length_a   1.000
_cell.length_b   1.000
_cell.length_c   1.000
_cell.angle_alpha   90.00
_cell.angle_beta   90.00
_cell.angle_gamma   90.00
#
_symmetry.space_group_name_H-M   'P 1'
#
loop_
_entity.id
_entity.type
_entity.pdbx_description
1 polymer ?
#
loop_
_entity_poly.entity_id
_entity_poly.type
_entity_poly.pdbx_seq_one_letter_code
_entity_poly.pdbx_strand_id
1 'polypeptide(L)' 'MSTIIESIERRQLRKDVPRFKAGDTLRVHFQVIEGQRRRVQVFEGIVIKRQGSGSRETF' A
#
# COMPACT_ATOMS: atom_id res chain seq x y z
N MET A 1 24.44 -1.93 9.38
CA MET A 1 23.07 -1.94 8.84
C MET A 1 22.57 -3.38 8.89
N SER A 2 21.52 -3.67 9.66
CA SER A 2 21.02 -5.03 9.88
C SER A 2 20.46 -5.65 8.60
N THR A 3 21.33 -6.32 7.86
CA THR A 3 21.07 -7.06 6.61
C THR A 3 19.89 -8.03 6.73
N ILE A 4 19.67 -8.57 7.93
CA ILE A 4 18.56 -9.51 8.22
C ILE A 4 17.20 -8.82 8.09
N ILE A 5 17.03 -7.61 8.63
CA ILE A 5 15.75 -6.89 8.60
C ILE A 5 15.37 -6.58 7.16
N GLU A 6 16.32 -6.06 6.38
CA GLU A 6 16.12 -5.75 4.97
C GLU A 6 15.74 -7.00 4.15
N SER A 7 16.37 -8.14 4.42
CA SER A 7 16.06 -9.41 3.75
C SER A 7 14.63 -9.90 4.03
N ILE A 8 14.11 -9.64 5.23
CA ILE A 8 12.74 -9.98 5.63
C ILE A 8 11.76 -9.02 4.95
N GLU A 9 12.02 -7.72 5.01
CA GLU A 9 11.15 -6.69 4.43
C GLU A 9 11.02 -6.84 2.90
N ARG A 10 12.11 -7.18 2.19
CA ARG A 10 12.07 -7.43 0.74
C ARG A 10 11.10 -8.54 0.33
N ARG A 11 10.89 -9.56 1.17
CA ARG A 11 9.95 -10.67 0.88
C ARG A 11 8.49 -10.25 0.99
N GLN A 12 8.20 -9.17 1.72
CA GLN A 12 6.83 -8.68 1.93
C GLN A 12 6.43 -7.61 0.90
N LEU A 13 7.37 -7.15 0.06
CA LEU A 13 7.11 -6.16 -0.96
C LEU A 13 6.20 -6.70 -2.05
N ARG A 14 5.13 -5.94 -2.32
CA ARG A 14 4.22 -6.17 -3.43
C ARG A 14 4.83 -5.69 -4.74
N LYS A 15 4.68 -6.51 -5.80
CA LYS A 15 5.17 -6.21 -7.15
C LYS A 15 4.06 -5.71 -8.08
N ASP A 16 2.81 -5.78 -7.63
CA ASP A 16 1.61 -5.48 -8.40
C ASP A 16 1.09 -4.05 -8.19
N VAL A 17 1.81 -3.22 -7.43
CA VAL A 17 1.45 -1.81 -7.19
C VAL A 17 1.93 -0.95 -8.36
N PRO A 18 1.05 -0.22 -9.06
CA PRO A 18 1.46 0.67 -10.14
C PRO A 18 2.28 1.85 -9.62
N ARG A 19 3.02 2.52 -10.51
CA ARG A 19 3.70 3.78 -10.16
C ARG A 19 2.67 4.91 -10.11
N PHE A 20 2.69 5.68 -9.04
CA PHE A 20 1.86 6.88 -8.82
C PHE A 20 2.60 7.86 -7.89
N LYS A 21 2.18 9.12 -7.89
CA LYS A 21 2.76 10.20 -7.09
C LYS A 21 1.67 11.08 -6.46
N ALA A 22 2.08 11.97 -5.56
CA ALA A 22 1.18 13.00 -5.04
C ALA A 22 0.64 13.86 -6.20
N GLY A 23 -0.65 14.15 -6.16
CA GLY A 23 -1.42 14.81 -7.22
C GLY A 23 -2.16 13.86 -8.16
N ASP A 24 -1.82 12.56 -8.19
CA ASP A 24 -2.54 11.59 -9.01
C ASP A 24 -3.91 11.26 -8.37
N THR A 25 -4.92 11.02 -9.20
CA THR A 25 -6.22 10.49 -8.76
C THR A 25 -6.20 8.97 -8.82
N LEU A 26 -6.48 8.32 -7.69
CA LEU A 26 -6.47 6.87 -7.58
C LEU A 26 -7.83 6.33 -7.19
N ARG A 27 -8.14 5.13 -7.70
CA ARG A 27 -9.25 4.29 -7.26
C ARG A 27 -8.72 3.05 -6.56
N VAL A 28 -8.79 3.03 -5.23
CA VAL A 28 -8.24 1.97 -4.38
C VAL A 28 -9.36 1.04 -3.92
N HIS A 29 -9.19 -0.26 -4.18
CA HIS A 29 -10.12 -1.30 -3.72
C HIS A 29 -9.61 -1.87 -2.39
N PHE A 30 -10.31 -1.57 -1.31
CA PHE A 30 -9.97 -2.02 0.04
C PHE A 30 -10.87 -3.19 0.45
N GLN A 31 -10.26 -4.28 0.91
CA GLN A 31 -11.02 -5.41 1.44
C GLN A 31 -11.33 -5.20 2.92
N VAL A 32 -12.60 -4.97 3.25
CA VAL A 32 -13.08 -4.84 4.62
C VAL A 32 -13.52 -6.22 5.11
N ILE A 33 -12.96 -6.66 6.24
CA ILE A 33 -13.28 -7.94 6.90
C ILE A 33 -13.86 -7.64 8.28
N GLU A 34 -15.16 -7.90 8.46
CA GLU A 34 -15.92 -7.67 9.70
C GLU A 34 -16.41 -9.04 10.21
N GLY A 35 -15.62 -9.68 11.08
CA GLY A 35 -15.90 -11.04 11.55
C GLY A 35 -15.91 -12.05 10.38
N GLN A 36 -17.06 -12.66 10.11
CA GLN A 36 -17.23 -13.59 8.99
C GLN A 36 -17.58 -12.92 7.66
N ARG A 37 -17.99 -11.64 7.67
CA ARG A 37 -18.39 -10.92 6.46
C ARG A 37 -17.18 -10.27 5.80
N ARG A 38 -17.11 -10.35 4.47
CA ARG A 38 -16.06 -9.73 3.66
C ARG A 38 -16.70 -8.91 2.55
N ARG A 39 -16.30 -7.65 2.40
CA ARG A 39 -16.72 -6.78 1.29
C ARG A 39 -15.53 -6.03 0.71
N VAL A 40 -15.62 -5.64 -0.57
CA VAL A 40 -14.67 -4.71 -1.18
C VAL A 40 -15.30 -3.33 -1.15
N GLN A 41 -14.62 -2.38 -0.53
CA GLN A 41 -14.99 -0.97 -0.52
C GLN A 41 -14.03 -0.21 -1.42
N VAL A 42 -14.58 0.62 -2.30
CA VAL A 42 -13.80 1.43 -3.24
C VAL A 42 -13.66 2.85 -2.69
N PHE A 43 -12.43 3.35 -2.66
CA PHE A 43 -12.12 4.73 -2.33
C PHE A 43 -11.50 5.41 -3.55
N GLU A 44 -12.02 6.57 -3.92
CA GLU A 44 -11.49 7.38 -5.03
C GLU A 44 -11.13 8.77 -4.53
N GLY A 45 -9.94 9.26 -4.89
CA GLY A 45 -9.47 10.56 -4.45
C GLY A 45 -8.07 10.88 -4.95
N ILE A 46 -7.62 12.09 -4.62
CA ILE A 46 -6.29 12.60 -4.99
C ILE A 46 -5.29 12.19 -3.91
N VAL A 47 -4.13 11.68 -4.31
CA VAL A 47 -3.01 11.39 -3.40
C VAL A 47 -2.41 12.71 -2.92
N ILE A 48 -2.42 12.95 -1.61
CA ILE A 48 -1.91 14.21 -1.03
C ILE A 48 -0.43 14.07 -0.67
N LYS A 49 0.00 12.90 -0.23
CA LYS A 49 1.37 12.64 0.22
C LYS A 49 1.79 11.22 -0.17
N ARG A 50 3.08 10.99 -0.32
CA ARG A 50 3.69 9.65 -0.35
C ARG A 50 5.00 9.71 0.42
N GLN A 51 5.21 8.82 1.37
CA GLN A 51 6.33 8.90 2.32
C GLN A 51 6.80 7.52 2.77
N GLY A 52 8.04 7.43 3.24
CA GLY A 52 8.68 6.18 3.63
C GLY A 52 9.33 5.47 2.44
N SER A 53 9.83 4.25 2.67
CA SER A 53 10.44 3.42 1.64
C SER A 53 10.31 1.94 1.98
N GLY A 54 10.43 1.07 0.97
CA GLY A 54 10.30 -0.37 1.15
C GLY A 54 8.94 -0.76 1.71
N SER A 55 8.93 -1.68 2.67
CA SER A 55 7.71 -2.17 3.33
C SER A 55 7.03 -1.13 4.22
N ARG A 56 7.68 0.01 4.48
CA ARG A 56 7.21 1.08 5.38
C ARG A 56 6.65 2.28 4.61
N GLU A 57 6.49 2.16 3.30
CA GLU A 57 5.95 3.21 2.46
C GLU A 57 4.43 3.37 2.65
N THR A 58 3.96 4.62 2.72
CA THR A 58 2.55 5.01 2.87
C THR A 58 2.22 6.20 1.96
N PHE A 59 0.95 6.34 1.58
CA PHE A 59 0.45 7.43 0.73
C PHE A 59 -0.97 7.85 1.11
#